data_AF-A0A147ITS4-F1
#
_entry.id   AF-A0A147ITS4-F1
#
_cell.length_a   1.000
_cell.length_b   1.000
_cell.length_c   1.000
_cell.angle_alpha   90.00
_cell.angle_beta   90.00
_cell.angle_gamma   90.00
#
_symmetry.space_group_name_H-M   'P 1'
#
loop_
_entity.id
_entity.type
_entity.pdbx_description
1 polymer ?
#
loop_
_entity_poly.entity_id
_entity_poly.type
_entity_poly.pdbx_seq_one_letter_code
_entity_poly.pdbx_strand_id
1 'polypeptide(L)' 'MTRPMSAHDDLKSLIRTIPDFPKPGIQFRDITTLLLDPKGFAQTVERMAAATRGTVDLVAGIEAR' A
#
# COMPACT_ATOMS: atom_id res chain seq x y z
N MET A 1 -2.20 6.51 25.63
CA MET A 1 -2.78 5.30 25.00
C MET A 1 -2.12 5.11 23.65
N THR A 2 -1.07 4.31 23.57
CA THR A 2 -0.34 4.06 22.32
C THR A 2 -1.11 2.99 21.53
N ARG A 3 -1.70 3.36 20.39
CA ARG A 3 -2.33 2.39 19.48
C ARG A 3 -1.26 1.36 19.11
N PRO A 4 -1.52 0.04 19.18
CA PRO A 4 -0.52 -0.95 18.77
C PRO A 4 -0.10 -0.65 17.33
N MET A 5 1.20 -0.65 17.08
CA MET A 5 1.74 -0.53 15.73
C MET A 5 1.12 -1.64 14.87
N SER A 6 0.55 -1.27 13.74
CA SER A 6 0.01 -2.21 12.76
C SER A 6 1.18 -2.98 12.13
N ALA A 7 0.96 -4.23 11.72
CA ALA A 7 1.95 -5.08 11.05
C ALA A 7 2.50 -4.52 9.70
N HIS A 8 2.04 -3.33 9.29
CA HIS A 8 2.39 -2.67 8.04
C HIS A 8 2.80 -1.20 8.24
N ASP A 9 3.11 -0.78 9.47
CA ASP A 9 3.47 0.63 9.73
C ASP A 9 4.76 1.05 9.01
N ASP A 10 5.66 0.11 8.74
CA ASP A 10 6.83 0.29 7.90
C ASP A 10 6.46 0.66 6.46
N LEU A 11 5.60 -0.12 5.80
CA LEU A 11 5.14 0.18 4.44
C LEU A 11 4.25 1.42 4.39
N LYS A 12 3.43 1.63 5.42
CA LYS A 12 2.57 2.80 5.53
C LYS A 12 3.37 4.10 5.65
N SER A 13 4.54 4.06 6.28
CA SER A 13 5.43 5.22 6.38
C SER A 13 5.94 5.70 5.02
N LEU A 14 5.93 4.84 4.00
CA LEU A 14 6.33 5.15 2.63
C LEU A 14 5.20 5.73 1.78
N ILE A 15 3.97 5.85 2.30
CA ILE A 15 2.81 6.40 1.57
C ILE A 15 2.57 7.84 2.01
N ARG A 16 2.69 8.79 1.08
CA ARG A 16 2.39 10.20 1.39
C ARG A 16 0.88 10.44 1.40
N THR A 17 0.44 11.34 2.26
CA THR A 17 -0.96 11.77 2.36
C THR A 17 -1.06 13.21 1.92
N ILE A 18 -1.82 13.47 0.86
CA ILE A 18 -2.08 14.80 0.33
C ILE A 18 -3.51 15.17 0.69
N PRO A 19 -3.73 16.14 1.60
CA PRO A 19 -5.07 16.58 1.94
C PRO A 19 -5.69 17.37 0.77
N ASP A 20 -7.02 17.30 0.68
CA ASP A 20 -7.86 18.08 -0.22
C ASP A 20 -7.57 17.91 -1.72
N PHE A 21 -7.05 16.74 -2.11
CA PHE A 21 -6.78 16.40 -3.51
C PHE A 21 -7.63 15.21 -4.00
N PRO A 22 -8.22 15.26 -5.22
CA PRO A 22 -8.25 16.39 -6.15
C PRO A 22 -9.29 17.47 -5.77
N LYS A 23 -10.04 17.26 -4.67
CA LYS A 23 -11.08 18.17 -4.19
C LYS A 23 -11.07 18.21 -2.65
N PRO A 24 -11.61 19.29 -2.04
CA PRO A 24 -11.68 19.41 -0.58
C PRO A 24 -12.38 18.23 0.11
N GLY A 25 -11.86 17.83 1.26
CA GLY A 25 -12.36 16.72 2.08
C GLY A 25 -11.77 15.35 1.76
N ILE A 26 -10.90 15.24 0.74
CA ILE A 26 -10.28 13.97 0.33
C ILE A 26 -8.86 13.85 0.89
N GLN A 27 -8.55 12.74 1.55
CA GLN A 27 -7.17 12.39 1.96
C GLN A 27 -6.54 11.48 0.90
N PHE A 28 -5.94 12.08 -0.14
CA PHE A 28 -5.31 11.33 -1.22
C PHE A 28 -4.09 10.56 -0.70
N ARG A 29 -4.05 9.25 -0.98
CA ARG A 29 -2.94 8.37 -0.62
C ARG A 29 -2.12 8.13 -1.86
N ASP A 30 -1.02 8.86 -1.96
CA ASP A 30 -0.11 8.66 -3.08
C ASP A 30 0.89 7.55 -2.73
N ILE A 31 0.75 6.44 -3.44
CA ILE A 31 1.58 5.25 -3.30
C ILE A 31 2.84 5.30 -4.17
N THR A 32 3.01 6.31 -5.05
CA THR A 32 4.18 6.39 -5.95
C THR A 32 5.49 6.37 -5.19
N THR A 33 5.55 6.97 -4.00
CA THR A 33 6.72 6.93 -3.12
C THR A 33 7.03 5.52 -2.61
N LEU A 34 6.02 4.70 -2.33
CA LEU A 34 6.19 3.28 -2.01
C LEU A 34 6.64 2.47 -3.24
N LEU A 35 6.05 2.75 -4.41
CA LEU A 35 6.41 2.06 -5.66
C LEU A 35 7.84 2.37 -6.12
N LEU A 36 8.35 3.56 -5.82
CA LEU A 36 9.72 3.98 -6.12
C LEU A 36 10.75 3.49 -5.08
N ASP A 37 10.32 3.01 -3.91
CA ASP A 37 11.22 2.39 -2.93
C ASP A 37 11.43 0.90 -3.26
N PRO A 38 12.65 0.46 -3.65
CA PRO A 38 12.86 -0.92 -4.08
C PRO A 38 12.57 -1.95 -2.99
N LYS A 39 12.84 -1.62 -1.72
CA LYS A 39 12.64 -2.55 -0.59
C LYS A 39 11.16 -2.60 -0.20
N GLY A 40 10.53 -1.44 -0.09
CA GLY A 40 9.12 -1.29 0.23
C GLY A 40 8.23 -1.93 -0.83
N PHE A 41 8.55 -1.75 -2.11
CA PHE A 41 7.80 -2.40 -3.19
C PHE A 41 7.94 -3.93 -3.14
N ALA A 42 9.15 -4.45 -3.02
CA ALA A 42 9.39 -5.89 -2.90
C ALA A 42 8.67 -6.51 -1.69
N GLN A 43 8.77 -5.87 -0.52
CA GLN A 43 8.08 -6.31 0.70
C GLN A 43 6.56 -6.25 0.58
N THR A 44 6.02 -5.25 -0.13
CA THR A 44 4.57 -5.15 -0.39
C THR A 44 4.10 -6.35 -1.21
N VAL A 45 4.79 -6.67 -2.30
CA VAL A 45 4.47 -7.83 -3.16
C VAL A 45 4.59 -9.13 -2.37
N GLU A 46 5.67 -9.31 -1.61
CA GLU A 46 5.88 -10.49 -0.77
C GLU A 46 4.76 -10.67 0.26
N ARG A 47 4.37 -9.61 0.98
CA ARG A 47 3.29 -9.68 1.97
C ARG A 47 1.93 -9.93 1.32
N MET A 48 1.66 -9.36 0.15
CA MET A 48 0.43 -9.66 -0.60
C MET A 48 0.39 -11.12 -1.03
N ALA A 49 1.50 -11.67 -1.53
CA ALA A 49 1.59 -13.08 -1.92
C ALA A 49 1.47 -14.02 -0.71
N ALA A 50 2.13 -13.70 0.41
CA ALA A 50 2.07 -14.50 1.64
C ALA A 50 0.68 -14.50 2.30
N ALA A 51 -0.14 -13.49 2.03
CA ALA A 51 -1.51 -13.41 2.54
C ALA A 51 -2.49 -14.31 1.78
N THR A 52 -2.14 -14.78 0.58
CA THR A 52 -2.96 -15.74 -0.17
C THR A 52 -2.70 -17.17 0.33
N ARG A 53 -3.67 -18.07 0.12
CA ARG A 53 -3.58 -19.48 0.52
C ARG A 53 -3.90 -20.36 -0.68
N GLY A 54 -3.19 -21.47 -0.79
CA GLY A 54 -3.38 -22.43 -1.87
C GLY A 54 -2.88 -21.91 -3.21
N THR A 55 -3.22 -22.62 -4.28
CA THR A 55 -2.83 -22.27 -5.65
C THR A 55 -3.69 -21.10 -6.15
N VAL A 56 -3.05 -20.11 -6.75
CA VAL A 56 -3.71 -19.00 -7.44
C VAL A 56 -3.55 -19.21 -8.93
N ASP A 57 -4.66 -19.49 -9.63
CA ASP A 57 -4.64 -19.73 -11.08
C ASP A 57 -4.63 -18.44 -11.89
N LEU A 58 -5.24 -17.36 -11.37
CA LEU A 58 -5.39 -16.07 -12.04
C LEU A 58 -5.33 -14.90 -11.03
N VAL A 59 -4.79 -13.77 -11.49
CA VAL A 59 -4.79 -12.50 -10.75
C VAL A 59 -5.47 -11.43 -11.61
N ALA A 60 -6.57 -10.86 -11.12
CA ALA A 60 -7.27 -9.78 -11.81
C ALA A 60 -6.75 -8.41 -11.35
N GLY A 61 -6.21 -7.63 -12.29
CA GLY A 61 -5.89 -6.22 -12.09
C GLY A 61 -7.07 -5.35 -12.47
N ILE A 62 -7.56 -4.53 -11.54
CA ILE A 62 -8.46 -3.42 -11.87
C ILE A 62 -7.61 -2.33 -12.55
N GLU A 63 -8.20 -1.54 -13.44
CA GLU A 63 -7.59 -0.48 -14.26
C GLU A 63 -6.54 0.39 -13.52
N ALA A 64 -5.75 1.16 -14.29
CA ALA A 64 -4.72 2.05 -13.74
C ALA A 64 -5.22 2.88 -12.55
N ARG A 65 -4.38 3.01 -11.52
CA ARG A 65 -4.68 3.75 -10.29
C ARG A 65 -4.58 5.25 -10.47
#